data_AF-A0A5C5WKX4-F1
#
_entry.id   AF-A0A5C5WKX4-F1
#
_cell.length_a   1.000
_cell.length_b   1.000
_cell.length_c   1.000
_cell.angle_alpha   90.00
_cell.angle_beta   90.00
_cell.angle_gamma   90.00
#
_symmetry.space_group_name_H-M   'P 1'
#
loop_
_entity.id
_entity.type
_entity.pdbx_description
1 polymer ?
#
loop_
_entity_poly.entity_id
_entity_poly.type
_entity_poly.pdbx_seq_one_letter_code
_entity_poly.pdbx_strand_id
1 'polypeptide(L)'
;MTRPLTLIFTALLTIASPAAAGTFRHDRDIDQYRKAAANPRLACAGWVKFNGGEKQASGILIDPSLVLTCAHVANSAEAEEHAWHFGDQARKGVRVIHLKGYQESARDRWHFNGNDLAIVQLDRPINEIEPAIRYRVNDEVGKTVWCVGNGLIGDGQEGLRRPLIQERLAGTNVIDTIGDQSAYSLFSDRTLMYDFDGPAGGDLNMMGDEHPTDLEYSATDGDSGGGLFIEQDGELLLAGIFFGGVDSGRSDRKGSAYSYGEIGVAVRVSSHNDWIDAVIEDPRSYADENRQAETIRLKVIDEKRQSVENFTVLGLTPEDGETLKQYESTDEFSLGPITEHRKRTIVVRNVANTIGKVVRLDDRLLAELNGSVQLLPLATIKARLFDLSGRPLKSDSIYLSVRPNEKHLRRLKTIKTDDEGRIEVKVPCWSKYLMWYEGNHTAFKSTLSVFPGKAYDLGDIRVATGPMVPPKKATVETHADR
;
A
#
# COMPACT_ATOMS: atom_id res chain seq x y z
N MET A 1 -37.70 58.18 -52.80
CA MET A 1 -38.58 57.60 -51.77
C MET A 1 -38.16 56.15 -51.54
N THR A 2 -37.28 55.91 -50.58
CA THR A 2 -36.80 54.57 -50.20
C THR A 2 -36.97 54.46 -48.68
N ARG A 3 -37.66 53.41 -48.24
CA ARG A 3 -38.04 53.15 -46.84
C ARG A 3 -36.81 52.83 -45.98
N PRO A 4 -36.72 53.26 -44.71
CA PRO A 4 -35.68 52.78 -43.80
C PRO A 4 -36.07 51.43 -43.19
N LEU A 5 -35.15 50.46 -43.26
CA LEU A 5 -35.25 49.22 -42.47
C LEU A 5 -34.90 49.56 -41.02
N THR A 6 -35.86 49.37 -40.11
CA THR A 6 -35.63 49.45 -38.66
C THR A 6 -35.01 48.12 -38.23
N LEU A 7 -33.73 48.13 -37.85
CA LEU A 7 -33.06 46.98 -37.27
C LEU A 7 -33.39 46.95 -35.76
N ILE A 8 -34.29 46.06 -35.36
CA ILE A 8 -34.57 45.78 -33.96
C ILE A 8 -33.39 44.97 -33.41
N PHE A 9 -32.59 45.59 -32.55
CA PHE A 9 -31.53 44.93 -31.79
C PHE A 9 -32.19 44.18 -30.62
N THR A 10 -32.49 42.90 -30.81
CA THR A 10 -32.88 42.03 -29.70
C THR A 10 -31.63 41.74 -28.87
N ALA A 11 -31.48 42.41 -27.74
CA ALA A 11 -30.49 42.06 -26.74
C ALA A 11 -30.85 40.68 -26.17
N LEU A 12 -30.14 39.63 -26.61
CA LEU A 12 -30.15 38.34 -25.94
C LEU A 12 -29.41 38.52 -24.61
N LEU A 13 -30.17 38.59 -23.52
CA LEU A 13 -29.62 38.45 -22.18
C LEU A 13 -29.27 36.97 -21.98
N THR A 14 -28.03 36.59 -22.27
CA THR A 14 -27.49 35.28 -21.88
C THR A 14 -27.17 35.32 -20.39
N ILE A 15 -28.07 34.79 -19.57
CA ILE A 15 -27.77 34.47 -18.17
C ILE A 15 -27.05 33.13 -18.19
N ALA A 16 -25.71 33.16 -18.14
CA ALA A 16 -24.92 31.96 -17.90
C ALA A 16 -25.09 31.57 -16.42
N SER A 17 -25.63 30.37 -16.16
CA SER A 17 -25.62 29.79 -14.82
C SER A 17 -24.31 29.02 -14.61
N PRO A 18 -23.64 29.11 -13.44
CA PRO A 18 -22.47 28.28 -13.15
C PRO A 18 -22.89 26.85 -12.74
N ALA A 19 -22.02 25.84 -12.94
CA ALA A 19 -22.25 24.38 -12.75
C ALA A 19 -21.32 23.73 -11.69
N ALA A 20 -21.84 22.95 -10.70
CA ALA A 20 -21.16 22.47 -9.44
C ALA A 20 -20.93 20.95 -9.18
N ALA A 21 -20.01 20.53 -8.29
CA ALA A 21 -19.39 19.18 -8.07
C ALA A 21 -19.97 18.12 -7.10
N GLY A 22 -19.46 16.88 -7.15
CA GLY A 22 -19.98 15.73 -6.38
C GLY A 22 -21.37 15.31 -6.85
N THR A 23 -21.95 14.26 -6.27
CA THR A 23 -23.36 13.93 -6.54
C THR A 23 -24.26 14.39 -5.42
N PHE A 24 -25.23 15.19 -5.83
CA PHE A 24 -26.19 15.82 -4.96
C PHE A 24 -27.61 15.38 -5.33
N ARG A 25 -28.57 15.70 -4.49
CA ARG A 25 -29.95 15.30 -4.76
C ARG A 25 -30.51 16.03 -5.98
N HIS A 26 -31.08 15.28 -6.92
CA HIS A 26 -31.69 15.87 -8.12
C HIS A 26 -32.87 16.81 -7.80
N ASP A 27 -33.52 16.63 -6.64
CA ASP A 27 -34.65 17.45 -6.18
C ASP A 27 -34.24 18.70 -5.39
N ARG A 28 -32.92 19.01 -5.36
CA ARG A 28 -32.37 20.18 -4.68
C ARG A 28 -31.62 21.11 -5.62
N ASP A 29 -31.64 22.38 -5.26
CA ASP A 29 -30.88 23.40 -5.98
C ASP A 29 -29.40 23.27 -5.62
N ILE A 30 -28.57 23.11 -6.65
CA ILE A 30 -27.12 22.99 -6.54
C ILE A 30 -26.48 24.20 -5.85
N ASP A 31 -27.09 25.38 -5.93
CA ASP A 31 -26.62 26.58 -5.24
C ASP A 31 -26.67 26.44 -3.71
N GLN A 32 -27.51 25.56 -3.17
CA GLN A 32 -27.52 25.24 -1.74
C GLN A 32 -26.23 24.52 -1.32
N TYR A 33 -25.75 23.59 -2.15
CA TYR A 33 -24.50 22.86 -1.93
C TYR A 33 -23.28 23.79 -2.08
N ARG A 34 -23.33 24.74 -3.02
CA ARG A 34 -22.29 25.77 -3.15
C ARG A 34 -22.20 26.65 -1.93
N LYS A 35 -23.36 27.08 -1.42
CA LYS A 35 -23.46 27.88 -0.21
C LYS A 35 -22.95 27.10 1.00
N ALA A 36 -23.27 25.81 1.09
CA ALA A 36 -22.69 24.92 2.09
C ALA A 36 -21.17 24.85 1.96
N ALA A 37 -20.63 24.69 0.75
CA ALA A 37 -19.20 24.68 0.52
C ALA A 37 -18.56 26.00 0.97
N ALA A 38 -19.19 27.14 0.68
CA ALA A 38 -18.71 28.47 1.06
C ALA A 38 -18.72 28.73 2.59
N ASN A 39 -19.18 27.79 3.42
CA ASN A 39 -19.12 27.89 4.86
C ASN A 39 -17.65 28.04 5.33
N PRO A 40 -17.30 29.13 6.05
CA PRO A 40 -15.93 29.35 6.54
C PRO A 40 -15.41 28.23 7.45
N ARG A 41 -16.29 27.48 8.13
CA ARG A 41 -15.90 26.32 8.95
C ARG A 41 -15.33 25.15 8.13
N LEU A 42 -15.51 25.17 6.81
CA LEU A 42 -14.95 24.20 5.85
C LEU A 42 -13.78 24.79 5.03
N ALA A 43 -13.22 25.92 5.42
CA ALA A 43 -12.13 26.58 4.70
C ALA A 43 -10.83 25.75 4.68
N CYS A 44 -10.66 24.82 5.63
CA CYS A 44 -9.57 23.86 5.66
C CYS A 44 -9.63 22.82 4.53
N ALA A 45 -10.74 22.71 3.80
CA ALA A 45 -10.87 21.82 2.65
C ALA A 45 -10.42 22.52 1.35
N GLY A 46 -9.32 22.03 0.79
CA GLY A 46 -8.68 22.55 -0.42
C GLY A 46 -8.61 21.51 -1.54
N TRP A 47 -7.85 21.86 -2.57
CA TRP A 47 -7.67 21.03 -3.76
C TRP A 47 -6.27 21.10 -4.33
N VAL A 48 -5.96 20.13 -5.17
CA VAL A 48 -4.70 20.03 -5.91
C VAL A 48 -5.00 19.79 -7.38
N LYS A 49 -4.22 20.38 -8.26
CA LYS A 49 -4.26 20.10 -9.70
C LYS A 49 -3.02 19.34 -10.11
N PHE A 50 -3.21 18.26 -10.87
CA PHE A 50 -2.11 17.47 -11.40
C PHE A 50 -1.46 18.18 -12.60
N ASN A 51 -0.12 18.14 -12.67
CA ASN A 51 0.61 18.70 -13.82
C ASN A 51 0.23 17.97 -15.11
N GLY A 52 -0.04 18.72 -16.19
CA GLY A 52 -0.34 18.16 -17.52
C GLY A 52 -1.80 17.78 -17.78
N GLY A 53 -2.76 18.09 -16.87
CA GLY A 53 -4.18 17.79 -17.08
C GLY A 53 -5.16 18.79 -16.47
N GLU A 54 -6.46 18.56 -16.73
CA GLU A 54 -7.58 19.29 -16.10
C GLU A 54 -8.05 18.66 -14.79
N LYS A 55 -7.53 17.48 -14.43
CA LYS A 55 -7.96 16.72 -13.25
C LYS A 55 -7.50 17.36 -11.94
N GLN A 56 -8.42 17.43 -11.00
CA GLN A 56 -8.22 17.89 -9.63
C GLN A 56 -8.52 16.77 -8.64
N ALA A 57 -7.93 16.87 -7.46
CA ALA A 57 -8.26 16.08 -6.29
C ALA A 57 -8.35 16.98 -5.05
N SER A 58 -8.71 16.42 -3.90
CA SER A 58 -8.98 17.17 -2.68
C SER A 58 -7.96 16.89 -1.57
N GLY A 59 -7.96 17.75 -0.54
CA GLY A 59 -7.15 17.56 0.67
C GLY A 59 -7.59 18.49 1.79
N ILE A 60 -7.32 18.10 3.02
CA ILE A 60 -7.71 18.83 4.24
C ILE A 60 -6.47 19.34 4.96
N LEU A 61 -6.39 20.65 5.20
CA LEU A 61 -5.34 21.25 6.02
C LEU A 61 -5.53 20.81 7.48
N ILE A 62 -4.57 20.10 8.06
CA ILE A 62 -4.62 19.54 9.44
C ILE A 62 -3.56 20.14 10.38
N ASP A 63 -2.64 20.89 9.82
CA ASP A 63 -1.63 21.77 10.44
C ASP A 63 -1.36 22.90 9.44
N PRO A 64 -0.91 24.11 9.85
CA PRO A 64 -0.64 25.19 8.89
C PRO A 64 0.26 24.78 7.72
N SER A 65 1.08 23.76 7.88
CA SER A 65 1.99 23.25 6.85
C SER A 65 1.72 21.81 6.38
N LEU A 66 0.65 21.15 6.83
CA LEU A 66 0.37 19.75 6.50
C LEU A 66 -1.05 19.55 5.97
N VAL A 67 -1.15 18.84 4.85
CA VAL A 67 -2.41 18.48 4.20
C VAL A 67 -2.62 16.97 4.30
N LEU A 68 -3.72 16.55 4.90
CA LEU A 68 -4.19 15.17 4.89
C LEU A 68 -4.97 14.90 3.60
N THR A 69 -4.64 13.83 2.89
CA THR A 69 -5.30 13.44 1.63
C THR A 69 -5.18 11.92 1.44
N CYS A 70 -5.70 11.39 0.33
CA CYS A 70 -5.49 9.99 -0.02
C CYS A 70 -4.09 9.73 -0.53
N ALA A 71 -3.57 8.54 -0.24
CA ALA A 71 -2.27 8.12 -0.76
C ALA A 71 -2.28 8.09 -2.30
N HIS A 72 -3.34 7.57 -2.94
CA HIS A 72 -3.41 7.56 -4.41
C HIS A 72 -3.45 8.95 -5.06
N VAL A 73 -3.84 9.99 -4.31
CA VAL A 73 -3.79 11.40 -4.77
C VAL A 73 -2.35 11.93 -4.69
N ALA A 74 -1.63 11.56 -3.63
CA ALA A 74 -0.26 12.00 -3.40
C ALA A 74 0.81 11.05 -4.00
N ASN A 75 0.40 10.02 -4.73
CA ASN A 75 1.29 9.01 -5.31
C ASN A 75 1.58 9.30 -6.79
N SER A 76 2.31 10.38 -7.06
CA SER A 76 2.89 10.65 -8.37
C SER A 76 4.36 11.07 -8.24
N ALA A 77 5.13 10.91 -9.31
CA ALA A 77 6.55 11.34 -9.36
C ALA A 77 6.73 12.85 -9.10
N GLU A 78 5.65 13.63 -9.24
CA GLU A 78 5.62 15.09 -9.10
C GLU A 78 4.74 15.54 -7.92
N ALA A 79 4.34 14.64 -7.02
CA ALA A 79 3.46 14.99 -5.90
C ALA A 79 4.10 16.01 -4.94
N GLU A 80 5.42 15.98 -4.82
CA GLU A 80 6.23 16.99 -4.12
C GLU A 80 6.37 18.30 -4.92
N GLU A 81 5.63 18.47 -6.02
CA GLU A 81 5.65 19.70 -6.81
C GLU A 81 4.29 20.31 -7.12
N HIS A 82 3.20 19.60 -6.83
CA HIS A 82 1.86 20.13 -7.07
C HIS A 82 1.54 21.32 -6.16
N ALA A 83 0.78 22.27 -6.72
CA ALA A 83 0.21 23.37 -5.98
C ALA A 83 -1.10 22.92 -5.29
N TRP A 84 -1.12 23.04 -3.98
CA TRP A 84 -2.30 22.89 -3.12
C TRP A 84 -2.95 24.25 -2.89
N HIS A 85 -4.26 24.31 -3.06
CA HIS A 85 -5.06 25.52 -3.03
C HIS A 85 -6.08 25.49 -1.89
N PHE A 86 -6.06 26.51 -1.05
CA PHE A 86 -7.00 26.72 0.06
C PHE A 86 -7.47 28.17 0.05
N GLY A 87 -8.72 28.40 -0.37
CA GLY A 87 -9.19 29.75 -0.69
C GLY A 87 -8.27 30.42 -1.72
N ASP A 88 -7.82 31.65 -1.41
CA ASP A 88 -6.89 32.41 -2.27
C ASP A 88 -5.41 32.00 -2.07
N GLN A 89 -5.12 31.06 -1.16
CA GLN A 89 -3.76 30.63 -0.85
C GLN A 89 -3.36 29.43 -1.70
N ALA A 90 -2.19 29.52 -2.34
CA ALA A 90 -1.54 28.39 -3.01
C ALA A 90 -0.18 28.08 -2.37
N ARG A 91 0.10 26.79 -2.14
CA ARG A 91 1.36 26.30 -1.56
C ARG A 91 1.86 25.09 -2.32
N LYS A 92 3.17 24.98 -2.50
CA LYS A 92 3.77 23.83 -3.18
C LYS A 92 3.86 22.69 -2.17
N GLY A 93 3.50 21.46 -2.54
CA GLY A 93 3.96 20.29 -1.81
C GLY A 93 5.49 20.26 -1.83
N VAL A 94 6.15 19.73 -0.81
CA VAL A 94 7.62 19.55 -0.79
C VAL A 94 8.03 18.16 -0.30
N ARG A 95 7.05 17.38 0.18
CA ARG A 95 7.25 16.06 0.74
C ARG A 95 5.90 15.37 0.88
N VAL A 96 5.89 14.07 0.59
CA VAL A 96 4.73 13.20 0.81
C VAL A 96 5.09 12.11 1.82
N ILE A 97 4.21 11.89 2.78
CA ILE A 97 4.34 10.89 3.83
C ILE A 97 3.15 9.95 3.72
N HIS A 98 3.37 8.75 3.22
CA HIS A 98 2.34 7.73 3.11
C HIS A 98 2.14 7.01 4.45
N LEU A 99 0.91 6.64 4.76
CA LEU A 99 0.64 5.74 5.88
C LEU A 99 1.31 4.38 5.62
N LYS A 100 1.93 3.83 6.66
CA LYS A 100 2.65 2.55 6.58
C LYS A 100 1.70 1.42 6.17
N GLY A 101 2.06 0.71 5.11
CA GLY A 101 1.25 -0.37 4.56
C GLY A 101 0.49 0.00 3.29
N TYR A 102 0.56 1.24 2.83
CA TYR A 102 0.18 1.59 1.46
C TYR A 102 1.11 0.89 0.44
N GLN A 103 0.52 0.21 -0.56
CA GLN A 103 1.24 -0.44 -1.65
C GLN A 103 0.48 -0.26 -2.97
N GLU A 104 0.97 0.63 -3.83
CA GLU A 104 0.35 0.92 -5.12
C GLU A 104 0.17 -0.32 -6.00
N SER A 105 1.16 -1.22 -6.02
CA SER A 105 1.15 -2.42 -6.88
C SER A 105 0.10 -3.48 -6.50
N ALA A 106 -0.64 -3.27 -5.41
CA ALA A 106 -1.61 -4.22 -4.89
C ALA A 106 -2.99 -3.58 -4.67
N ARG A 107 -3.37 -2.66 -5.58
CA ARG A 107 -4.69 -1.99 -5.65
C ARG A 107 -5.87 -2.92 -5.30
N ASP A 108 -5.85 -4.17 -5.74
CA ASP A 108 -6.97 -5.12 -5.61
C ASP A 108 -7.16 -5.70 -4.19
N ARG A 109 -6.24 -5.49 -3.24
CA ARG A 109 -6.31 -6.08 -1.88
C ARG A 109 -6.12 -5.11 -0.72
N TRP A 110 -5.73 -3.85 -0.97
CA TRP A 110 -5.34 -2.92 0.12
C TRP A 110 -6.03 -1.57 0.14
N HIS A 111 -6.68 -1.14 -0.95
CA HIS A 111 -7.49 0.09 -0.94
C HIS A 111 -8.57 0.04 0.16
N PHE A 112 -9.14 -1.15 0.41
CA PHE A 112 -10.26 -1.34 1.31
C PHE A 112 -9.88 -1.48 2.80
N ASN A 113 -8.60 -1.61 3.14
CA ASN A 113 -8.15 -1.78 4.53
C ASN A 113 -7.86 -0.43 5.26
N GLY A 114 -8.36 0.68 4.72
CA GLY A 114 -8.20 2.02 5.30
C GLY A 114 -6.77 2.59 5.25
N ASN A 115 -5.89 2.02 4.44
CA ASN A 115 -4.49 2.44 4.34
C ASN A 115 -4.22 3.49 3.25
N ASP A 116 -5.25 3.92 2.50
CA ASP A 116 -5.14 4.89 1.41
C ASP A 116 -5.10 6.33 1.95
N LEU A 117 -4.07 6.63 2.74
CA LEU A 117 -3.93 7.88 3.46
C LEU A 117 -2.49 8.40 3.35
N ALA A 118 -2.34 9.69 3.11
CA ALA A 118 -1.05 10.36 3.07
C ALA A 118 -1.15 11.78 3.63
N ILE A 119 0.00 12.29 4.09
CA ILE A 119 0.19 13.67 4.48
C ILE A 119 1.17 14.33 3.52
N VAL A 120 0.79 15.48 2.99
CA VAL A 120 1.68 16.32 2.18
C VAL A 120 2.15 17.51 3.01
N GLN A 121 3.46 17.68 3.12
CA GLN A 121 4.04 18.88 3.70
C GLN A 121 4.15 19.98 2.65
N LEU A 122 3.71 21.18 3.03
CA LEU A 122 3.76 22.39 2.23
C LEU A 122 5.11 23.10 2.37
N ASP A 123 5.51 23.84 1.33
CA ASP A 123 6.75 24.63 1.31
C ASP A 123 6.80 25.73 2.36
N ARG A 124 5.63 26.25 2.76
CA ARG A 124 5.46 27.27 3.80
C ARG A 124 4.04 27.20 4.39
N PRO A 125 3.84 27.66 5.63
CA PRO A 125 2.53 27.56 6.28
C PRO A 125 1.45 28.43 5.60
N ILE A 126 0.20 28.04 5.82
CA ILE A 126 -1.03 28.81 5.59
C ILE A 126 -1.55 29.18 6.98
N ASN A 127 -1.45 30.47 7.34
CA ASN A 127 -1.85 30.94 8.67
C ASN A 127 -3.21 31.66 8.63
N GLU A 128 -3.75 31.90 7.43
CA GLU A 128 -5.01 32.58 7.19
C GLU A 128 -6.23 31.65 7.32
N ILE A 129 -5.99 30.34 7.40
CA ILE A 129 -7.02 29.30 7.46
C ILE A 129 -6.71 28.43 8.67
N GLU A 130 -7.69 28.30 9.55
CA GLU A 130 -7.61 27.39 10.70
C GLU A 130 -7.57 25.94 10.20
N PRO A 131 -6.57 25.14 10.62
CA PRO A 131 -6.54 23.72 10.30
C PRO A 131 -7.73 22.96 10.91
N ALA A 132 -8.10 21.86 10.28
CA ALA A 132 -9.16 20.99 10.76
C ALA A 132 -8.82 20.36 12.12
N ILE A 133 -9.77 20.43 13.05
CA ILE A 133 -9.73 19.66 14.30
C ILE A 133 -10.19 18.23 13.96
N ARG A 134 -9.47 17.22 14.47
CA ARG A 134 -9.79 15.80 14.19
C ARG A 134 -10.78 15.22 15.18
N TYR A 135 -11.67 14.36 14.69
CA TYR A 135 -12.55 13.54 15.52
C TYR A 135 -11.75 12.43 16.22
N ARG A 136 -12.02 12.21 17.52
CA ARG A 136 -11.24 11.26 18.35
C ARG A 136 -12.07 10.23 19.13
N VAL A 137 -13.41 10.27 19.05
CA VAL A 137 -14.29 9.54 19.99
C VAL A 137 -14.66 8.12 19.51
N ASN A 138 -14.30 7.73 18.27
CA ASN A 138 -14.49 6.39 17.71
C ASN A 138 -15.95 5.86 17.70
N ASP A 139 -16.95 6.75 17.73
CA ASP A 139 -18.38 6.45 17.76
C ASP A 139 -19.13 7.03 16.55
N GLU A 140 -18.49 7.04 15.37
CA GLU A 140 -18.96 7.79 14.20
C GLU A 140 -20.30 7.32 13.62
N VAL A 141 -20.64 6.04 13.78
CA VAL A 141 -21.84 5.43 13.20
C VAL A 141 -23.12 6.14 13.67
N GLY A 142 -24.00 6.44 12.73
CA GLY A 142 -25.27 7.15 12.94
C GLY A 142 -25.13 8.66 13.07
N LYS A 143 -23.91 9.23 12.98
CA LYS A 143 -23.73 10.68 13.01
C LYS A 143 -23.86 11.27 11.61
N THR A 144 -24.59 12.38 11.53
CA THR A 144 -24.59 13.23 10.34
C THR A 144 -23.23 13.88 10.18
N VAL A 145 -22.71 13.87 8.96
CA VAL A 145 -21.46 14.50 8.57
C VAL A 145 -21.69 15.58 7.53
N TRP A 146 -20.86 16.61 7.58
CA TRP A 146 -20.65 17.53 6.47
C TRP A 146 -19.58 16.97 5.54
N CYS A 147 -19.95 16.78 4.29
CA CYS A 147 -19.10 16.26 3.23
C CYS A 147 -18.57 17.43 2.39
N VAL A 148 -17.28 17.47 2.05
CA VAL A 148 -16.72 18.52 1.18
C VAL A 148 -15.57 18.01 0.31
N GLY A 149 -15.59 18.37 -0.98
CA GLY A 149 -14.57 17.97 -1.95
C GLY A 149 -14.63 18.78 -3.26
N ASN A 150 -13.74 18.43 -4.19
CA ASN A 150 -13.54 19.09 -5.49
C ASN A 150 -13.70 18.12 -6.68
N GLY A 151 -14.73 17.27 -6.63
CA GLY A 151 -15.00 16.24 -7.61
C GLY A 151 -15.79 16.68 -8.83
N LEU A 152 -16.16 15.70 -9.64
CA LEU A 152 -17.02 15.87 -10.81
C LEU A 152 -18.48 16.10 -10.41
N ILE A 153 -19.15 16.97 -11.15
CA ILE A 153 -20.59 17.20 -11.01
C ILE A 153 -21.41 15.97 -11.35
N GLY A 154 -22.37 15.61 -10.51
CA GLY A 154 -23.49 14.76 -10.87
C GLY A 154 -24.71 14.99 -10.00
N ASP A 155 -25.78 14.28 -10.28
CA ASP A 155 -26.92 14.15 -9.36
C ASP A 155 -27.35 12.68 -9.24
N GLY A 156 -28.08 12.35 -8.18
CA GLY A 156 -28.43 10.96 -7.90
C GLY A 156 -29.35 10.29 -8.92
N GLN A 157 -30.00 11.04 -9.83
CA GLN A 157 -30.90 10.50 -10.84
C GLN A 157 -30.21 10.25 -12.19
N GLU A 158 -29.35 11.17 -12.63
CA GLU A 158 -28.69 11.06 -13.94
C GLU A 158 -27.20 10.67 -13.82
N GLY A 159 -26.65 10.63 -12.60
CA GLY A 159 -25.22 10.43 -12.35
C GLY A 159 -24.41 11.66 -12.75
N LEU A 160 -23.19 11.44 -13.26
CA LEU A 160 -22.32 12.55 -13.70
C LEU A 160 -22.94 13.38 -14.83
N ARG A 161 -22.94 14.70 -14.64
CA ARG A 161 -23.40 15.65 -15.66
C ARG A 161 -22.34 15.86 -16.73
N ARG A 162 -22.79 16.13 -17.96
CA ARG A 162 -21.94 16.50 -19.09
C ARG A 162 -22.17 17.97 -19.48
N PRO A 163 -21.10 18.73 -19.81
CA PRO A 163 -19.69 18.34 -19.80
C PRO A 163 -19.17 18.05 -18.39
N LEU A 164 -18.13 17.21 -18.32
CA LEU A 164 -17.48 16.87 -17.04
C LEU A 164 -16.76 18.11 -16.52
N ILE A 165 -17.22 18.63 -15.39
CA ILE A 165 -16.67 19.82 -14.73
C ILE A 165 -16.30 19.42 -13.31
N GLN A 166 -15.21 19.97 -12.79
CA GLN A 166 -14.89 19.91 -11.35
C GLN A 166 -15.14 21.27 -10.71
N GLU A 167 -15.72 21.28 -9.53
CA GLU A 167 -16.02 22.46 -8.71
C GLU A 167 -15.87 22.06 -7.22
N ARG A 168 -15.84 23.01 -6.29
CA ARG A 168 -15.94 22.72 -4.85
C ARG A 168 -17.40 22.65 -4.40
N LEU A 169 -17.87 21.51 -3.90
CA LEU A 169 -19.19 21.39 -3.26
C LEU A 169 -19.11 20.83 -1.85
N ALA A 170 -20.15 21.09 -1.07
CA ALA A 170 -20.39 20.44 0.20
C ALA A 170 -21.86 20.13 0.40
N GLY A 171 -22.12 19.08 1.16
CA GLY A 171 -23.45 18.66 1.57
C GLY A 171 -23.36 17.86 2.86
N THR A 172 -24.36 17.03 3.10
CA THR A 172 -24.45 16.18 4.28
C THR A 172 -24.67 14.73 3.90
N ASN A 173 -24.34 13.82 4.81
CA ASN A 173 -24.64 12.39 4.71
C ASN A 173 -24.66 11.82 6.14
N VAL A 174 -25.02 10.56 6.35
CA VAL A 174 -24.92 9.83 7.61
C VAL A 174 -23.88 8.73 7.48
N ILE A 175 -23.05 8.52 8.50
CA ILE A 175 -22.15 7.37 8.52
C ILE A 175 -22.95 6.13 8.93
N ASP A 176 -23.24 5.24 8.00
CA ASP A 176 -24.13 4.10 8.27
C ASP A 176 -23.42 2.92 8.93
N THR A 177 -22.14 2.69 8.62
CA THR A 177 -21.40 1.58 9.22
C THR A 177 -19.89 1.76 9.17
N ILE A 178 -19.21 0.93 9.97
CA ILE A 178 -17.78 0.70 9.88
C ILE A 178 -17.53 -0.46 8.91
N GLY A 179 -16.46 -0.38 8.12
CA GLY A 179 -16.20 -1.32 7.04
C GLY A 179 -16.20 -2.81 7.41
N ASP A 180 -15.63 -3.18 8.55
CA ASP A 180 -15.59 -4.58 9.03
C ASP A 180 -16.95 -5.09 9.56
N GLN A 181 -17.90 -4.19 9.77
CA GLN A 181 -19.28 -4.47 10.15
C GLN A 181 -20.23 -4.47 8.95
N SER A 182 -19.74 -4.09 7.77
CA SER A 182 -20.52 -4.09 6.54
C SER A 182 -20.67 -5.51 5.95
N ALA A 183 -21.56 -5.66 4.97
CA ALA A 183 -21.64 -6.87 4.16
C ALA A 183 -20.41 -7.09 3.25
N TYR A 184 -19.51 -6.10 3.15
CA TYR A 184 -18.36 -6.08 2.26
C TYR A 184 -17.09 -6.49 3.00
N SER A 185 -16.82 -7.80 3.06
CA SER A 185 -15.70 -8.41 3.81
C SER A 185 -14.26 -7.93 3.46
N LEU A 186 -14.10 -7.09 2.43
CA LEU A 186 -12.81 -6.50 2.06
C LEU A 186 -12.47 -5.27 2.90
N PHE A 187 -13.46 -4.67 3.56
CA PHE A 187 -13.29 -3.47 4.36
C PHE A 187 -12.96 -3.79 5.81
N SER A 188 -12.30 -2.85 6.47
CA SER A 188 -11.79 -3.00 7.85
C SER A 188 -12.41 -1.98 8.79
N ASP A 189 -12.09 -2.10 10.08
CA ASP A 189 -12.47 -1.14 11.13
C ASP A 189 -11.91 0.29 10.92
N ARG A 190 -11.02 0.45 9.94
CA ARG A 190 -10.37 1.70 9.52
C ARG A 190 -11.09 2.43 8.40
N THR A 191 -12.29 2.00 8.04
CA THR A 191 -13.08 2.61 6.97
C THR A 191 -14.47 2.96 7.46
N LEU A 192 -14.96 4.11 7.03
CA LEU A 192 -16.33 4.57 7.20
C LEU A 192 -17.06 4.32 5.88
N MET A 193 -18.29 3.85 5.97
CA MET A 193 -19.16 3.62 4.82
C MET A 193 -20.47 4.36 5.03
N TYR A 194 -20.98 4.89 3.94
CA TYR A 194 -22.26 5.57 3.85
C TYR A 194 -22.84 5.28 2.47
N ASP A 195 -24.15 5.32 2.31
CA ASP A 195 -24.76 5.27 0.98
C ASP A 195 -25.30 6.62 0.53
N PHE A 196 -25.83 6.63 -0.70
CA PHE A 196 -26.37 7.83 -1.31
C PHE A 196 -27.88 7.67 -1.50
N ASP A 197 -28.63 8.14 -0.52
CA ASP A 197 -30.08 7.98 -0.50
C ASP A 197 -30.81 8.91 -1.47
N GLY A 198 -31.85 8.34 -2.09
CA GLY A 198 -32.79 9.07 -2.93
C GLY A 198 -33.99 9.60 -2.14
N PRO A 199 -34.63 10.70 -2.58
CA PRO A 199 -35.80 11.29 -1.90
C PRO A 199 -37.03 10.37 -1.85
N ALA A 200 -37.05 9.30 -2.65
CA ALA A 200 -38.11 8.31 -2.67
C ALA A 200 -37.93 7.19 -1.61
N GLY A 201 -36.74 7.07 -1.01
CA GLY A 201 -36.38 5.98 -0.10
C GLY A 201 -36.50 4.58 -0.72
N GLY A 202 -36.53 3.54 0.12
CA GLY A 202 -36.85 2.17 -0.27
C GLY A 202 -35.70 1.40 -0.94
N ASP A 203 -35.94 0.81 -2.12
CA ASP A 203 -35.10 -0.24 -2.72
C ASP A 203 -33.66 0.17 -3.08
N LEU A 204 -33.38 1.48 -3.11
CA LEU A 204 -32.05 2.05 -3.36
C LEU A 204 -31.28 2.34 -2.08
N ASN A 205 -31.91 2.32 -0.89
CA ASN A 205 -31.17 2.32 0.36
C ASN A 205 -30.42 0.97 0.48
N MET A 206 -29.11 1.06 0.69
CA MET A 206 -28.20 -0.06 0.83
C MET A 206 -27.76 -0.27 2.28
N MET A 207 -27.80 0.76 3.12
CA MET A 207 -27.42 0.70 4.53
C MET A 207 -28.00 1.86 5.34
N GLY A 208 -28.21 1.65 6.63
CA GLY A 208 -28.64 2.75 7.50
C GLY A 208 -30.09 3.19 7.27
N ASP A 209 -30.34 4.49 7.43
CA ASP A 209 -31.67 5.10 7.33
C ASP A 209 -32.03 5.35 5.87
N GLU A 210 -33.25 5.03 5.43
CA GLU A 210 -33.66 5.23 4.04
C GLU A 210 -34.00 6.68 3.66
N HIS A 211 -33.96 7.61 4.63
CA HIS A 211 -34.32 9.00 4.42
C HIS A 211 -33.07 9.86 4.23
N PRO A 212 -32.87 10.45 3.04
CA PRO A 212 -31.71 11.30 2.80
C PRO A 212 -31.73 12.54 3.67
N THR A 213 -30.55 13.01 4.05
CA THR A 213 -30.37 14.34 4.63
C THR A 213 -30.79 15.44 3.65
N ASP A 214 -31.04 16.65 4.16
CA ASP A 214 -31.58 17.76 3.35
C ASP A 214 -30.67 18.11 2.16
N LEU A 215 -29.35 18.05 2.38
CA LEU A 215 -28.31 18.23 1.37
C LEU A 215 -27.50 16.95 1.16
N GLU A 216 -28.19 15.81 1.03
CA GLU A 216 -27.55 14.51 0.79
C GLU A 216 -26.49 14.60 -0.32
N TYR A 217 -25.31 14.09 -0.04
CA TYR A 217 -24.12 14.23 -0.89
C TYR A 217 -23.29 12.95 -0.87
N SER A 218 -22.84 12.53 -2.06
CA SER A 218 -21.86 11.48 -2.21
C SER A 218 -20.70 11.92 -3.10
N ALA A 219 -19.54 11.33 -2.81
CA ALA A 219 -18.26 11.69 -3.43
C ALA A 219 -18.17 11.12 -4.85
N THR A 220 -17.55 11.86 -5.76
CA THR A 220 -17.27 11.41 -7.13
C THR A 220 -15.78 11.44 -7.44
N ASP A 221 -15.39 11.06 -8.67
CA ASP A 221 -14.03 11.23 -9.15
C ASP A 221 -13.54 12.67 -8.92
N GLY A 222 -12.43 12.81 -8.20
CA GLY A 222 -11.82 14.09 -7.81
C GLY A 222 -12.20 14.59 -6.41
N ASP A 223 -13.22 14.02 -5.78
CA ASP A 223 -13.47 14.24 -4.35
C ASP A 223 -12.48 13.46 -3.47
N SER A 224 -11.72 12.51 -4.04
CA SER A 224 -10.65 11.79 -3.34
C SER A 224 -9.74 12.75 -2.55
N GLY A 225 -9.54 12.46 -1.26
CA GLY A 225 -8.83 13.30 -0.31
C GLY A 225 -9.69 14.37 0.37
N GLY A 226 -10.95 14.54 -0.03
CA GLY A 226 -11.93 15.43 0.60
C GLY A 226 -12.41 14.90 1.95
N GLY A 227 -13.13 15.71 2.71
CA GLY A 227 -13.36 15.48 4.13
C GLY A 227 -14.81 15.21 4.51
N LEU A 228 -14.99 14.36 5.52
CA LEU A 228 -16.25 14.18 6.26
C LEU A 228 -16.06 14.77 7.66
N PHE A 229 -16.93 15.69 8.06
CA PHE A 229 -16.84 16.40 9.33
C PHE A 229 -18.08 16.14 10.19
N ILE A 230 -17.87 15.58 11.39
CA ILE A 230 -18.92 15.46 12.40
C ILE A 230 -19.06 16.81 13.10
N GLU A 231 -20.30 17.28 13.25
CA GLU A 231 -20.56 18.45 14.09
C GLU A 231 -20.78 18.01 15.55
N GLN A 232 -19.95 18.52 16.46
CA GLN A 232 -20.08 18.26 17.90
C GLN A 232 -19.78 19.54 18.67
N ASP A 233 -20.65 19.91 19.62
CA ASP A 233 -20.49 21.10 20.47
C ASP A 233 -20.27 22.42 19.69
N GLY A 234 -20.79 22.51 18.47
CA GLY A 234 -20.64 23.68 17.59
C GLY A 234 -19.32 23.70 16.79
N GLU A 235 -18.52 22.65 16.84
CA GLU A 235 -17.28 22.50 16.06
C GLU A 235 -17.44 21.43 14.96
N LEU A 236 -16.78 21.64 13.83
CA LEU A 236 -16.68 20.64 12.76
C LEU A 236 -15.39 19.84 12.97
N LEU A 237 -15.55 18.54 13.20
CA LEU A 237 -14.46 17.63 13.53
C LEU A 237 -14.25 16.63 12.40
N LEU A 238 -13.08 16.64 11.79
CA LEU A 238 -12.72 15.77 10.67
C LEU A 238 -12.73 14.31 11.10
N ALA A 239 -13.67 13.54 10.57
CA ALA A 239 -13.93 12.15 10.90
C ALA A 239 -13.49 11.18 9.79
N GLY A 240 -13.52 11.63 8.54
CA GLY A 240 -13.19 10.79 7.39
C GLY A 240 -12.49 11.53 6.25
N ILE A 241 -11.78 10.78 5.41
CA ILE A 241 -11.21 11.24 4.14
C ILE A 241 -11.75 10.38 2.99
N PHE A 242 -12.44 10.95 2.00
CA PHE A 242 -12.98 10.22 0.84
C PHE A 242 -11.87 9.53 0.08
N PHE A 243 -11.99 8.22 -0.19
CA PHE A 243 -11.00 7.52 -1.01
C PHE A 243 -11.59 6.68 -2.14
N GLY A 244 -12.91 6.42 -2.12
CA GLY A 244 -13.57 5.70 -3.21
C GLY A 244 -15.04 5.42 -2.94
N GLY A 245 -15.58 4.46 -3.69
CA GLY A 245 -16.93 3.94 -3.53
C GLY A 245 -17.04 2.47 -3.94
N VAL A 246 -18.19 1.87 -3.66
CA VAL A 246 -18.55 0.52 -4.05
C VAL A 246 -19.83 0.55 -4.86
N ASP A 247 -19.81 -0.09 -6.02
CA ASP A 247 -21.03 -0.38 -6.78
C ASP A 247 -21.86 -1.39 -5.98
N SER A 248 -23.04 -0.97 -5.55
CA SER A 248 -23.99 -1.79 -4.82
C SER A 248 -24.61 -2.90 -5.69
N GLY A 249 -24.41 -2.85 -7.02
CA GLY A 249 -25.12 -3.67 -7.99
C GLY A 249 -26.59 -3.30 -8.11
N ARG A 250 -27.03 -2.24 -7.41
CA ARG A 250 -28.39 -1.70 -7.36
C ARG A 250 -28.36 -0.21 -7.67
N SER A 251 -28.22 0.09 -8.96
CA SER A 251 -28.45 1.42 -9.52
C SER A 251 -29.79 1.43 -10.26
N ASP A 252 -30.53 2.53 -10.19
CA ASP A 252 -31.72 2.76 -11.03
C ASP A 252 -31.40 2.70 -12.55
N ARG A 253 -30.14 2.89 -12.93
CA ARG A 253 -29.58 2.71 -14.27
C ARG A 253 -28.36 1.80 -14.28
N LYS A 254 -28.51 0.58 -14.83
CA LYS A 254 -27.35 -0.29 -15.14
C LYS A 254 -26.30 0.48 -15.95
N GLY A 255 -25.15 0.78 -15.34
CA GLY A 255 -24.01 1.43 -15.97
C GLY A 255 -23.88 2.94 -15.76
N SER A 256 -24.70 3.58 -14.91
CA SER A 256 -24.40 4.91 -14.38
C SER A 256 -23.61 4.79 -13.08
N ALA A 257 -22.41 5.35 -13.05
CA ALA A 257 -21.69 5.58 -11.80
C ALA A 257 -22.17 6.89 -11.16
N TYR A 258 -22.03 6.98 -9.85
CA TYR A 258 -22.37 8.07 -8.96
C TYR A 258 -23.88 8.40 -8.87
N SER A 259 -24.73 7.37 -8.85
CA SER A 259 -26.20 7.47 -8.71
C SER A 259 -26.71 7.05 -7.33
N TYR A 260 -28.00 7.24 -7.04
CA TYR A 260 -28.58 6.79 -5.77
C TYR A 260 -28.41 5.29 -5.55
N GLY A 261 -28.20 4.91 -4.29
CA GLY A 261 -27.89 3.56 -3.86
C GLY A 261 -26.45 3.13 -4.09
N GLU A 262 -25.58 4.04 -4.50
CA GLU A 262 -24.14 3.82 -4.42
C GLU A 262 -23.62 4.05 -3.01
N ILE A 263 -22.51 3.38 -2.72
CA ILE A 263 -21.91 3.37 -1.40
C ILE A 263 -20.60 4.14 -1.48
N GLY A 264 -20.51 5.24 -0.74
CA GLY A 264 -19.27 5.96 -0.55
C GLY A 264 -18.42 5.35 0.55
N VAL A 265 -17.10 5.45 0.41
CA VAL A 265 -16.15 4.99 1.42
C VAL A 265 -15.09 6.02 1.73
N ALA A 266 -14.81 6.16 3.03
CA ALA A 266 -13.83 7.09 3.56
C ALA A 266 -12.84 6.36 4.50
N VAL A 267 -11.59 6.81 4.50
CA VAL A 267 -10.62 6.39 5.52
C VAL A 267 -11.08 7.01 6.84
N ARG A 268 -11.21 6.18 7.87
CA ARG A 268 -11.60 6.61 9.22
C ARG A 268 -10.43 7.35 9.86
N VAL A 269 -10.59 8.63 10.15
CA VAL A 269 -9.51 9.47 10.70
C VAL A 269 -9.19 9.07 12.13
N SER A 270 -10.22 8.72 12.90
CA SER A 270 -10.07 8.39 14.32
C SER A 270 -9.20 7.15 14.58
N SER A 271 -9.22 6.17 13.67
CA SER A 271 -8.34 5.00 13.71
C SER A 271 -6.88 5.29 13.33
N HIS A 272 -6.58 6.52 12.90
CA HIS A 272 -5.24 6.94 12.45
C HIS A 272 -4.70 8.15 13.20
N ASN A 273 -5.40 8.64 14.22
CA ASN A 273 -5.00 9.82 14.98
C ASN A 273 -3.57 9.73 15.53
N ASP A 274 -3.17 8.58 16.08
CA ASP A 274 -1.81 8.40 16.62
C ASP A 274 -0.73 8.58 15.53
N TRP A 275 -0.99 8.08 14.32
CA TRP A 275 -0.08 8.26 13.19
C TRP A 275 -0.05 9.72 12.72
N ILE A 276 -1.23 10.37 12.64
CA ILE A 276 -1.32 11.77 12.25
C ILE A 276 -0.61 12.67 13.28
N ASP A 277 -0.80 12.41 14.57
CA ASP A 277 -0.13 13.12 15.67
C ASP A 277 1.39 12.99 15.55
N ALA A 278 1.89 11.76 15.36
CA ALA A 278 3.31 11.51 15.20
C ALA A 278 3.91 12.22 13.97
N VAL A 279 3.18 12.29 12.84
CA VAL A 279 3.62 13.04 11.65
C VAL A 279 3.58 14.55 11.87
N ILE A 280 2.61 15.07 12.63
CA ILE A 280 2.55 16.50 12.97
C ILE A 280 3.73 16.88 13.88
N GLU A 281 4.05 16.05 14.86
CA GLU A 281 5.16 16.28 15.80
C GLU A 281 6.53 16.25 15.10
N ASP A 282 6.76 15.28 14.22
CA ASP A 282 8.02 15.15 13.47
C ASP A 282 7.82 14.64 12.03
N PRO A 283 7.47 15.54 11.09
CA PRO A 283 7.27 15.18 9.69
C PRO A 283 8.57 14.83 8.96
N ARG A 284 9.75 14.99 9.58
CA ARG A 284 11.03 14.63 8.94
C ARG A 284 11.37 13.17 9.20
N SER A 285 11.28 12.69 10.43
CA SER A 285 11.56 11.29 10.75
C SER A 285 10.67 10.32 9.97
N TYR A 286 9.36 10.58 9.87
CA TYR A 286 8.43 9.73 9.12
C TYR A 286 8.65 9.77 7.59
N ALA A 287 9.11 10.90 7.07
CA ALA A 287 9.43 11.01 5.65
C ALA A 287 10.76 10.35 5.31
N ASP A 288 11.72 10.37 6.24
CA ASP A 288 12.98 9.65 6.11
C ASP A 288 12.76 8.14 6.26
N GLU A 289 11.84 7.68 7.12
CA GLU A 289 11.37 6.29 7.17
C GLU A 289 10.68 5.82 5.88
N ASN A 290 9.91 6.70 5.22
CA ASN A 290 9.29 6.41 3.91
C ASN A 290 10.29 6.57 2.73
N ARG A 291 11.29 7.46 2.81
CA ARG A 291 12.40 7.58 1.84
C ARG A 291 13.41 6.44 1.96
N GLN A 292 13.49 5.77 3.10
CA GLN A 292 14.21 4.49 3.24
C GLN A 292 13.56 3.33 2.44
N ALA A 293 12.47 3.60 1.70
CA ALA A 293 12.01 2.77 0.58
C ALA A 293 12.94 2.82 -0.66
N GLU A 294 14.08 3.53 -0.63
CA GLU A 294 15.04 3.50 -1.73
C GLU A 294 15.57 2.09 -2.00
N THR A 295 15.58 1.74 -3.28
CA THR A 295 16.25 0.55 -3.77
C THR A 295 17.74 0.63 -3.43
N ILE A 296 18.21 -0.28 -2.58
CA ILE A 296 19.62 -0.32 -2.17
C ILE A 296 20.42 -0.91 -3.33
N ARG A 297 21.30 -0.11 -3.94
CA ARG A 297 22.25 -0.56 -4.95
C ARG A 297 23.53 -1.06 -4.30
N LEU A 298 23.89 -2.31 -4.57
CA LEU A 298 25.13 -2.91 -4.10
C LEU A 298 25.96 -3.39 -5.28
N LYS A 299 27.24 -3.01 -5.30
CA LYS A 299 28.23 -3.60 -6.21
C LYS A 299 28.66 -4.97 -5.72
N VAL A 300 29.08 -5.82 -6.63
CA VAL A 300 29.61 -7.15 -6.39
C VAL A 300 31.09 -7.12 -6.72
N ILE A 301 31.91 -7.43 -5.73
CA ILE A 301 33.37 -7.39 -5.85
C ILE A 301 34.00 -8.70 -5.37
N ASP A 302 35.20 -9.02 -5.83
CA ASP A 302 35.96 -10.19 -5.37
C ASP A 302 36.84 -9.87 -4.15
N GLU A 303 37.62 -10.85 -3.69
CA GLU A 303 38.55 -10.69 -2.56
C GLU A 303 39.60 -9.59 -2.79
N LYS A 304 39.93 -9.29 -4.06
CA LYS A 304 40.85 -8.23 -4.48
C LYS A 304 40.15 -6.90 -4.74
N ARG A 305 38.86 -6.80 -4.44
CA ARG A 305 37.97 -5.65 -4.67
C ARG A 305 37.78 -5.30 -6.15
N GLN A 306 37.98 -6.24 -7.05
CA GLN A 306 37.68 -6.08 -8.48
C GLN A 306 36.20 -6.37 -8.72
N SER A 307 35.58 -5.64 -9.65
CA SER A 307 34.19 -5.85 -10.05
C SER A 307 33.95 -7.27 -10.57
N VAL A 308 32.82 -7.85 -10.17
CA VAL A 308 32.41 -9.20 -10.58
C VAL A 308 31.10 -9.13 -11.34
N GLU A 309 31.16 -9.46 -12.63
CA GLU A 309 29.96 -9.63 -13.46
C GLU A 309 29.46 -11.08 -13.44
N ASN A 310 28.35 -11.36 -14.12
CA ASN A 310 27.81 -12.72 -14.33
C ASN A 310 27.54 -13.47 -13.01
N PHE A 311 26.72 -12.85 -12.16
CA PHE A 311 26.34 -13.40 -10.86
C PHE A 311 24.82 -13.59 -10.74
N THR A 312 24.44 -14.32 -9.70
CA THR A 312 23.04 -14.57 -9.32
C THR A 312 22.78 -14.05 -7.93
N VAL A 313 21.55 -13.59 -7.70
CA VAL A 313 21.09 -13.15 -6.38
C VAL A 313 19.77 -13.85 -6.02
N LEU A 314 19.69 -14.31 -4.77
CA LEU A 314 18.47 -14.88 -4.18
C LEU A 314 17.87 -13.98 -3.11
N GLY A 315 16.53 -13.86 -3.19
CA GLY A 315 15.62 -13.12 -2.32
C GLY A 315 15.92 -11.64 -2.21
N LEU A 316 15.75 -11.00 -3.36
CA LEU A 316 15.78 -9.56 -3.56
C LEU A 316 14.62 -8.85 -2.86
N THR A 317 13.48 -9.53 -2.66
CA THR A 317 12.30 -9.05 -1.94
C THR A 317 11.99 -9.88 -0.69
N PRO A 318 11.13 -9.41 0.23
CA PRO A 318 10.68 -10.19 1.39
C PRO A 318 9.91 -11.47 1.01
N GLU A 319 9.14 -11.45 -0.09
CA GLU A 319 8.34 -12.60 -0.55
C GLU A 319 9.13 -13.58 -1.44
N ASP A 320 10.27 -13.17 -2.03
CA ASP A 320 11.10 -14.03 -2.89
C ASP A 320 11.88 -15.08 -2.09
N GLY A 321 11.22 -16.19 -1.78
CA GLY A 321 11.86 -17.36 -1.17
C GLY A 321 12.78 -18.15 -2.11
N GLU A 322 12.42 -18.26 -3.39
CA GLU A 322 13.07 -19.17 -4.35
C GLU A 322 13.43 -18.50 -5.70
N THR A 323 13.03 -17.24 -5.91
CA THR A 323 13.30 -16.51 -7.15
C THR A 323 14.79 -16.16 -7.28
N LEU A 324 15.50 -16.91 -8.12
CA LEU A 324 16.88 -16.63 -8.54
C LEU A 324 16.87 -15.60 -9.66
N LYS A 325 17.50 -14.44 -9.44
CA LYS A 325 17.71 -13.45 -10.51
C LYS A 325 19.14 -13.54 -11.03
N GLN A 326 19.27 -13.69 -12.34
CA GLN A 326 20.54 -13.65 -13.06
C GLN A 326 20.86 -12.20 -13.45
N TYR A 327 22.12 -11.81 -13.30
CA TYR A 327 22.66 -10.52 -13.74
C TYR A 327 23.77 -10.79 -14.75
N GLU A 328 23.63 -10.24 -15.94
CA GLU A 328 24.57 -10.39 -17.06
C GLU A 328 25.14 -9.00 -17.39
N SER A 329 26.46 -8.92 -17.61
CA SER A 329 27.14 -7.68 -18.04
C SER A 329 26.96 -6.46 -17.12
N THR A 330 26.82 -6.71 -15.81
CA THR A 330 26.81 -5.67 -14.76
C THR A 330 27.47 -6.22 -13.51
N ASP A 331 28.10 -5.35 -12.74
CA ASP A 331 28.71 -5.64 -11.44
C ASP A 331 27.81 -5.20 -10.27
N GLU A 332 26.58 -4.78 -10.50
CA GLU A 332 25.70 -4.26 -9.45
C GLU A 332 24.30 -4.87 -9.49
N PHE A 333 23.65 -4.88 -8.32
CA PHE A 333 22.26 -5.28 -8.18
C PHE A 333 21.51 -4.36 -7.23
N SER A 334 20.19 -4.39 -7.39
CA SER A 334 19.23 -3.57 -6.68
C SER A 334 18.40 -4.44 -5.73
N LEU A 335 18.37 -4.07 -4.45
CA LEU A 335 17.57 -4.69 -3.42
C LEU A 335 16.36 -3.83 -3.09
N GLY A 336 15.21 -4.46 -2.90
CA GLY A 336 14.07 -3.76 -2.28
C GLY A 336 14.43 -3.30 -0.85
N PRO A 337 13.71 -2.33 -0.30
CA PRO A 337 14.07 -1.70 0.97
C PRO A 337 14.11 -2.67 2.14
N ILE A 338 14.97 -2.40 3.12
CA ILE A 338 15.09 -3.13 4.38
C ILE A 338 14.63 -2.16 5.46
N THR A 339 13.44 -2.41 6.01
CA THR A 339 12.85 -1.54 7.04
C THR A 339 13.46 -1.84 8.40
N GLU A 340 13.47 -0.84 9.28
CA GLU A 340 13.91 -1.00 10.66
C GLU A 340 13.25 -2.23 11.32
N HIS A 341 14.08 -3.05 11.98
CA HIS A 341 13.73 -4.35 12.60
C HIS A 341 13.50 -5.55 11.66
N ARG A 342 13.51 -5.39 10.33
CA ARG A 342 13.46 -6.55 9.41
C ARG A 342 14.85 -6.97 8.99
N LYS A 343 15.23 -8.18 9.37
CA LYS A 343 16.41 -8.85 8.80
C LYS A 343 16.05 -9.41 7.42
N ARG A 344 17.02 -9.45 6.50
CA ARG A 344 16.89 -10.11 5.19
C ARG A 344 18.16 -10.88 4.88
N THR A 345 18.06 -12.19 4.77
CA THR A 345 19.14 -13.00 4.18
C THR A 345 19.16 -12.77 2.67
N ILE A 346 20.31 -12.60 2.04
CA ILE A 346 20.50 -12.66 0.59
C ILE A 346 21.63 -13.64 0.28
N VAL A 347 21.60 -14.23 -0.91
CA VAL A 347 22.68 -15.09 -1.38
C VAL A 347 23.16 -14.60 -2.73
N VAL A 348 24.44 -14.24 -2.83
CA VAL A 348 25.07 -13.74 -4.05
C VAL A 348 26.12 -14.74 -4.50
N ARG A 349 26.10 -15.15 -5.77
CA ARG A 349 26.99 -16.19 -6.32
C ARG A 349 27.43 -15.89 -7.74
N ASN A 350 28.71 -16.07 -8.01
CA ASN A 350 29.24 -16.26 -9.35
C ASN A 350 29.74 -17.71 -9.46
N VAL A 351 29.01 -18.52 -10.23
CA VAL A 351 29.28 -19.97 -10.36
C VAL A 351 30.54 -20.24 -11.17
N ALA A 352 30.79 -19.45 -12.23
CA ALA A 352 31.95 -19.61 -13.11
C ALA A 352 33.27 -19.41 -12.36
N ASN A 353 33.34 -18.37 -11.52
CA ASN A 353 34.51 -18.04 -10.72
C ASN A 353 34.54 -18.80 -9.38
N THR A 354 33.52 -19.60 -9.08
CA THR A 354 33.39 -20.38 -7.84
C THR A 354 33.50 -19.53 -6.57
N ILE A 355 32.88 -18.35 -6.59
CA ILE A 355 32.81 -17.41 -5.46
C ILE A 355 31.37 -17.08 -5.07
N GLY A 356 31.13 -16.75 -3.81
CA GLY A 356 29.82 -16.35 -3.32
C GLY A 356 29.79 -16.05 -1.83
N LYS A 357 28.71 -15.42 -1.37
CA LYS A 357 28.51 -15.04 0.03
C LYS A 357 27.03 -15.08 0.41
N VAL A 358 26.75 -15.51 1.64
CA VAL A 358 25.47 -15.25 2.30
C VAL A 358 25.61 -13.99 3.13
N VAL A 359 24.69 -13.05 2.97
CA VAL A 359 24.67 -11.80 3.74
C VAL A 359 23.34 -11.73 4.47
N ARG A 360 23.35 -11.43 5.77
CA ARG A 360 22.13 -11.20 6.55
C ARG A 360 22.00 -9.72 6.84
N LEU A 361 21.30 -9.03 5.95
CA LEU A 361 21.15 -7.59 6.00
C LEU A 361 20.21 -7.16 7.13
N ASP A 362 20.64 -6.13 7.84
CA ASP A 362 19.88 -5.22 8.70
C ASP A 362 20.51 -3.81 8.56
N ASP A 363 19.93 -2.79 9.18
CA ASP A 363 20.36 -1.39 9.00
C ASP A 363 21.83 -1.18 9.36
N ARG A 364 22.29 -1.88 10.41
CA ARG A 364 23.69 -1.84 10.83
C ARG A 364 24.59 -2.49 9.78
N LEU A 365 24.28 -3.69 9.32
CA LEU A 365 25.14 -4.39 8.36
C LEU A 365 25.14 -3.70 7.00
N LEU A 366 24.04 -3.06 6.59
CA LEU A 366 23.98 -2.25 5.38
C LEU A 366 24.98 -1.11 5.40
N ALA A 367 25.09 -0.39 6.52
CA ALA A 367 26.09 0.65 6.71
C ALA A 367 27.52 0.07 6.64
N GLU A 368 27.75 -1.12 7.21
CA GLU A 368 29.05 -1.80 7.18
C GLU A 368 29.48 -2.28 5.77
N LEU A 369 28.54 -2.58 4.87
CA LEU A 369 28.84 -3.02 3.49
C LEU A 369 29.42 -1.90 2.62
N ASN A 370 29.18 -0.63 2.99
CA ASN A 370 29.65 0.55 2.26
C ASN A 370 29.40 0.44 0.74
N GLY A 371 28.18 0.04 0.36
CA GLY A 371 27.74 -0.07 -1.04
C GLY A 371 28.26 -1.28 -1.83
N SER A 372 28.91 -2.27 -1.18
CA SER A 372 29.45 -3.43 -1.90
C SER A 372 29.33 -4.75 -1.15
N VAL A 373 29.11 -5.84 -1.88
CA VAL A 373 29.17 -7.23 -1.40
C VAL A 373 30.42 -7.88 -1.94
N GLN A 374 31.36 -8.18 -1.05
CA GLN A 374 32.56 -8.94 -1.36
C GLN A 374 32.27 -10.45 -1.39
N LEU A 375 32.51 -11.10 -2.52
CA LEU A 375 32.39 -12.55 -2.70
C LEU A 375 33.70 -13.25 -2.34
N LEU A 376 33.57 -14.44 -1.75
CA LEU A 376 34.69 -15.27 -1.30
C LEU A 376 34.60 -16.67 -1.92
N PRO A 377 35.71 -17.44 -1.96
CA PRO A 377 35.69 -18.80 -2.49
C PRO A 377 34.59 -19.66 -1.85
N LEU A 378 33.81 -20.35 -2.68
CA LEU A 378 32.75 -21.25 -2.20
C LEU A 378 33.35 -22.40 -1.40
N ALA A 379 32.65 -22.83 -0.35
CA ALA A 379 32.98 -24.05 0.37
C ALA A 379 32.46 -25.27 -0.41
N THR A 380 33.16 -26.40 -0.31
CA THR A 380 32.72 -27.67 -0.90
C THR A 380 32.16 -28.57 0.18
N ILE A 381 30.94 -29.06 0.00
CA ILE A 381 30.35 -30.10 0.85
C ILE A 381 30.31 -31.40 0.05
N LYS A 382 30.82 -32.47 0.65
CA LYS A 382 30.76 -33.84 0.13
C LYS A 382 30.02 -34.73 1.12
N ALA A 383 29.24 -35.66 0.61
CA ALA A 383 28.63 -36.71 1.41
C ALA A 383 28.29 -37.91 0.51
N ARG A 384 27.97 -39.05 1.12
CA ARG A 384 27.41 -40.21 0.44
C ARG A 384 26.13 -40.64 1.12
N LEU A 385 25.05 -40.75 0.35
CA LEU A 385 23.72 -41.00 0.88
C LEU A 385 23.31 -42.45 0.61
N PHE A 386 22.79 -43.10 1.64
CA PHE A 386 22.29 -44.47 1.57
C PHE A 386 20.92 -44.60 2.21
N ASP A 387 20.13 -45.57 1.75
CA ASP A 387 18.96 -46.03 2.48
C ASP A 387 19.38 -46.80 3.76
N LEU A 388 18.42 -47.09 4.63
CA LEU A 388 18.65 -47.89 5.84
C LEU A 388 19.12 -49.31 5.55
N SER A 389 18.87 -49.83 4.35
CA SER A 389 19.23 -51.20 3.97
C SER A 389 20.68 -51.35 3.49
N GLY A 390 21.40 -50.25 3.25
CA GLY A 390 22.75 -50.34 2.70
C GLY A 390 22.94 -49.69 1.34
N ARG A 391 21.86 -49.43 0.59
CA ARG A 391 21.94 -49.14 -0.84
C ARG A 391 22.14 -47.65 -1.10
N PRO A 392 23.03 -47.27 -2.03
CA PRO A 392 23.17 -45.88 -2.46
C PRO A 392 21.83 -45.28 -2.89
N LEU A 393 21.55 -44.07 -2.45
CA LEU A 393 20.37 -43.34 -2.88
C LEU A 393 20.65 -42.64 -4.20
N LYS A 394 19.85 -42.98 -5.22
CA LYS A 394 19.80 -42.25 -6.49
C LYS A 394 18.61 -41.31 -6.45
N SER A 395 18.84 -40.01 -6.30
CA SER A 395 17.77 -39.03 -6.16
C SER A 395 18.12 -37.69 -6.78
N ASP A 396 17.10 -37.11 -7.39
CA ASP A 396 17.08 -35.75 -7.91
C ASP A 396 16.32 -34.82 -6.95
N SER A 397 16.27 -35.13 -5.65
CA SER A 397 15.43 -34.39 -4.69
C SER A 397 16.20 -33.95 -3.44
N ILE A 398 17.51 -33.76 -3.53
CA ILE A 398 18.28 -33.21 -2.41
C ILE A 398 18.31 -31.71 -2.55
N TYR A 399 18.00 -30.97 -1.49
CA TYR A 399 18.12 -29.51 -1.51
C TYR A 399 18.82 -28.99 -0.27
N LEU A 400 19.61 -27.93 -0.48
CA LEU A 400 20.27 -27.18 0.58
C LEU A 400 19.52 -25.88 0.82
N SER A 401 19.21 -25.63 2.08
CA SER A 401 18.57 -24.39 2.55
C SER A 401 19.50 -23.61 3.48
N VAL A 402 19.55 -22.30 3.25
CA VAL A 402 20.35 -21.34 4.03
C VAL A 402 19.62 -21.01 5.33
N ARG A 403 20.35 -20.85 6.46
CA ARG A 403 19.79 -20.50 7.78
C ARG A 403 20.51 -19.29 8.40
N PRO A 404 19.78 -18.40 9.11
CA PRO A 404 18.35 -18.44 9.41
C PRO A 404 17.49 -18.13 8.19
N ASN A 405 16.23 -18.56 8.25
CA ASN A 405 15.28 -18.37 7.18
C ASN A 405 13.99 -17.80 7.75
N GLU A 406 13.55 -16.65 7.23
CA GLU A 406 12.56 -15.80 7.88
C GLU A 406 11.11 -16.16 7.52
N LYS A 407 10.82 -16.74 6.34
CA LYS A 407 9.48 -17.28 6.00
C LYS A 407 9.45 -18.41 4.95
N HIS A 408 10.35 -18.42 3.96
CA HIS A 408 10.32 -19.36 2.81
C HIS A 408 11.68 -20.05 2.60
N LEU A 409 11.74 -21.39 2.42
CA LEU A 409 13.02 -22.10 2.23
C LEU A 409 13.84 -21.52 1.08
N ARG A 410 14.94 -20.81 1.39
CA ARG A 410 15.89 -20.33 0.37
C ARG A 410 16.72 -21.50 -0.16
N ARG A 411 16.17 -22.20 -1.15
CA ARG A 411 16.77 -23.37 -1.81
C ARG A 411 17.82 -22.88 -2.83
N LEU A 412 19.06 -23.38 -2.71
CA LEU A 412 20.13 -22.97 -3.65
C LEU A 412 20.01 -23.63 -5.03
N LYS A 413 19.65 -24.92 -5.03
CA LYS A 413 19.30 -25.76 -6.18
C LYS A 413 19.03 -27.16 -5.67
N THR A 414 18.32 -27.94 -6.47
CA THR A 414 18.26 -29.39 -6.35
C THR A 414 19.59 -30.04 -6.76
N ILE A 415 20.11 -30.93 -5.91
CA ILE A 415 21.37 -31.68 -6.08
C ILE A 415 21.01 -33.11 -6.47
N LYS A 416 21.70 -33.62 -7.49
CA LYS A 416 21.61 -35.03 -7.90
C LYS A 416 22.74 -35.82 -7.26
N THR A 417 22.45 -37.03 -6.82
CA THR A 417 23.48 -38.02 -6.48
C THR A 417 23.99 -38.74 -7.73
N ASP A 418 25.25 -39.16 -7.71
CA ASP A 418 25.74 -40.15 -8.68
C ASP A 418 25.22 -41.57 -8.40
N ASP A 419 25.66 -42.55 -9.19
CA ASP A 419 25.25 -43.96 -9.06
C ASP A 419 25.74 -44.59 -7.75
N GLU A 420 26.79 -44.03 -7.13
CA GLU A 420 27.29 -44.41 -5.82
C GLU A 420 26.64 -43.64 -4.67
N GLY A 421 25.66 -42.78 -4.93
CA GLY A 421 24.95 -41.99 -3.92
C GLY A 421 25.75 -40.79 -3.41
N ARG A 422 26.85 -40.42 -4.09
CA ARG A 422 27.72 -39.31 -3.67
C ARG A 422 27.12 -37.98 -4.13
N ILE A 423 27.31 -36.98 -3.29
CA ILE A 423 27.06 -35.58 -3.61
C ILE A 423 28.33 -34.77 -3.43
N GLU A 424 28.54 -33.81 -4.32
CA GLU A 424 29.53 -32.76 -4.16
C GLU A 424 28.89 -31.43 -4.58
N VAL A 425 28.84 -30.47 -3.65
CA VAL A 425 28.17 -29.20 -3.89
C VAL A 425 28.99 -28.04 -3.35
N LYS A 426 29.13 -27.00 -4.18
CA LYS A 426 29.77 -25.74 -3.80
C LYS A 426 28.73 -24.76 -3.27
N VAL A 427 28.92 -24.29 -2.04
CA VAL A 427 27.99 -23.41 -1.33
C VAL A 427 28.65 -22.11 -0.87
N PRO A 428 27.89 -21.01 -0.84
CA PRO A 428 28.35 -19.76 -0.23
C PRO A 428 28.74 -19.92 1.24
N CYS A 429 29.70 -19.12 1.67
CA CYS A 429 30.22 -19.16 3.03
C CYS A 429 29.41 -18.27 4.00
N TRP A 430 29.74 -18.33 5.29
CA TRP A 430 29.17 -17.50 6.38
C TRP A 430 27.70 -17.78 6.70
N SER A 431 27.23 -18.98 6.39
CA SER A 431 25.90 -19.44 6.77
C SER A 431 25.92 -20.84 7.33
N LYS A 432 24.85 -21.15 8.07
CA LYS A 432 24.45 -22.53 8.36
C LYS A 432 23.66 -23.09 7.19
N TYR A 433 23.93 -24.33 6.83
CA TYR A 433 23.17 -25.06 5.82
C TYR A 433 22.37 -26.18 6.44
N LEU A 434 21.12 -26.29 5.98
CA LEU A 434 20.25 -27.41 6.27
C LEU A 434 20.03 -28.20 4.98
N MET A 435 20.46 -29.45 4.99
CA MET A 435 20.28 -30.39 3.88
C MET A 435 19.01 -31.21 4.06
N TRP A 436 18.25 -31.34 2.98
CA TRP A 436 17.04 -32.12 2.89
C TRP A 436 17.12 -33.13 1.75
N TYR A 437 16.40 -34.23 1.92
CA TYR A 437 16.15 -35.24 0.89
C TYR A 437 14.63 -35.38 0.74
N GLU A 438 14.07 -35.08 -0.42
CA GLU A 438 12.63 -35.22 -0.73
C GLU A 438 12.38 -36.57 -1.42
N GLY A 439 12.16 -37.62 -0.63
CA GLY A 439 11.41 -38.81 -1.04
C GLY A 439 10.02 -38.81 -0.40
N ASN A 440 9.20 -39.84 -0.63
CA ASN A 440 7.90 -40.03 0.04
C ASN A 440 8.06 -40.21 1.57
N HIS A 441 8.41 -39.14 2.31
CA HIS A 441 8.23 -38.96 3.76
C HIS A 441 9.43 -39.16 4.72
N THR A 442 10.67 -38.80 4.37
CA THR A 442 11.75 -38.72 5.39
C THR A 442 12.72 -37.56 5.19
N ALA A 443 13.06 -36.85 6.27
CA ALA A 443 14.14 -35.87 6.33
C ALA A 443 15.18 -36.24 7.40
N PHE A 444 16.47 -36.16 7.06
CA PHE A 444 17.56 -36.05 8.04
C PHE A 444 17.98 -34.57 8.15
N LYS A 445 18.30 -34.12 9.36
CA LYS A 445 18.69 -32.74 9.66
C LYS A 445 20.14 -32.72 10.13
N SER A 446 21.04 -32.18 9.32
CA SER A 446 22.37 -31.75 9.76
C SER A 446 22.52 -30.24 9.54
N THR A 447 23.18 -29.58 10.48
CA THR A 447 23.49 -28.14 10.40
C THR A 447 24.99 -27.99 10.30
N LEU A 448 25.48 -27.50 9.16
CA LEU A 448 26.91 -27.27 8.93
C LEU A 448 27.17 -25.77 8.78
N SER A 449 28.13 -25.24 9.55
CA SER A 449 28.66 -23.89 9.34
C SER A 449 29.87 -23.99 8.42
N VAL A 450 29.87 -23.25 7.32
CA VAL A 450 30.90 -23.36 6.28
C VAL A 450 31.73 -22.08 6.15
N PHE A 451 33.05 -22.25 6.02
CA PHE A 451 34.04 -21.18 5.87
C PHE A 451 34.57 -21.12 4.42
N PRO A 452 35.04 -19.93 3.96
CA PRO A 452 35.51 -19.74 2.59
C PRO A 452 36.56 -20.78 2.15
N GLY A 453 36.36 -21.35 0.97
CA GLY A 453 37.32 -22.27 0.31
C GLY A 453 37.58 -23.60 1.02
N LYS A 454 36.89 -23.91 2.14
CA LYS A 454 37.08 -25.17 2.87
C LYS A 454 36.25 -26.29 2.26
N ALA A 455 36.77 -27.51 2.35
CA ALA A 455 36.06 -28.74 2.01
C ALA A 455 35.58 -29.44 3.28
N TYR A 456 34.34 -29.91 3.26
CA TYR A 456 33.69 -30.62 4.35
C TYR A 456 33.19 -31.95 3.83
N ASP A 457 33.76 -33.04 4.32
CA ASP A 457 33.27 -34.38 4.04
C ASP A 457 32.40 -34.84 5.22
N LEU A 458 31.11 -35.04 4.97
CA LEU A 458 30.14 -35.51 5.96
C LEU A 458 30.12 -37.03 6.07
N GLY A 459 30.87 -37.74 5.23
CA GLY A 459 30.91 -39.20 5.18
C GLY A 459 29.59 -39.81 4.72
N ASP A 460 29.33 -41.02 5.21
CA ASP A 460 28.15 -41.81 4.87
C ASP A 460 26.96 -41.42 5.75
N ILE A 461 25.87 -41.00 5.11
CA ILE A 461 24.62 -40.60 5.78
C ILE A 461 23.53 -41.61 5.43
N ARG A 462 22.90 -42.17 6.46
CA ARG A 462 21.76 -43.08 6.35
C ARG A 462 20.45 -42.30 6.38
N VAL A 463 19.57 -42.52 5.41
CA VAL A 463 18.27 -41.86 5.29
C VAL A 463 17.18 -42.94 5.34
N ALA A 464 16.19 -42.77 6.21
CA ALA A 464 15.01 -43.65 6.20
C ALA A 464 14.18 -43.41 4.93
N THR A 465 13.62 -44.44 4.31
CA THR A 465 12.72 -44.31 3.16
C THR A 465 11.53 -45.27 3.36
N GLY A 466 10.29 -44.74 3.44
CA GLY A 466 9.09 -45.56 3.66
C GLY A 466 7.80 -44.73 3.93
N PRO A 467 6.60 -45.33 3.82
CA PRO A 467 5.33 -44.63 4.04
C PRO A 467 5.15 -44.19 5.51
N MET A 468 4.64 -42.97 5.70
CA MET A 468 4.39 -42.39 7.02
C MET A 468 3.22 -43.10 7.73
N VAL A 469 3.45 -43.67 8.91
CA VAL A 469 2.36 -43.85 9.89
C VAL A 469 2.25 -42.53 10.65
N PRO A 470 1.12 -41.81 10.61
CA PRO A 470 1.00 -40.53 11.31
C PRO A 470 1.27 -40.75 12.81
N PRO A 471 2.01 -39.85 13.47
CA PRO A 471 2.28 -40.00 14.89
C PRO A 471 0.94 -39.98 15.64
N LYS A 472 0.64 -41.04 16.39
CA LYS A 472 -0.37 -40.95 17.45
C LYS A 472 0.05 -39.79 18.35
N LYS A 473 -0.83 -38.79 18.52
CA LYS A 473 -0.67 -37.74 19.54
C LYS A 473 -0.39 -38.44 20.87
N ALA A 474 0.87 -38.42 21.30
CA ALA A 474 1.25 -38.70 22.67
C ALA A 474 1.50 -37.33 23.31
N THR A 475 0.49 -36.86 24.03
CA THR A 475 0.66 -35.84 25.07
C THR A 475 1.66 -36.40 26.08
N VAL A 476 2.76 -35.70 26.32
CA VAL A 476 3.61 -35.97 27.47
C VAL A 476 3.69 -34.66 28.26
N GLU A 477 3.04 -34.69 29.41
CA GLU A 477 3.08 -33.66 30.44
C GLU A 477 4.52 -33.47 30.92
N THR A 478 4.92 -32.20 31.04
CA THR A 478 6.16 -31.83 31.70
C THR A 478 5.94 -31.88 33.22
N HIS A 479 6.59 -32.80 33.91
CA HIS A 479 6.87 -32.63 35.33
C HIS A 479 8.19 -31.90 35.51
N ALA A 480 8.11 -30.72 36.13
CA ALA A 480 9.23 -30.09 36.81
C ALA A 480 9.60 -30.93 38.04
N ASP A 481 10.88 -31.22 38.25
CA ASP A 481 11.59 -30.84 39.48
C ASP A 481 13.05 -31.33 39.53
N ARG A 482 13.90 -30.36 39.95
CA ARG A 482 15.29 -30.39 40.47
C ARG A 482 16.45 -30.40 39.48
#